data_AF-A0A4S3TE21-F1
#
_entry.id   AF-A0A4S3TE21-F1
#
_cell.length_a   1.000
_cell.length_b   1.000
_cell.length_c   1.000
_cell.angle_alpha   90.00
_cell.angle_beta   90.00
_cell.angle_gamma   90.00
#
_symmetry.space_group_name_H-M   'P 1'
#
loop_
_entity.id
_entity.type
_entity.pdbx_description
1 polymer ?
#
loop_
_entity_poly.entity_id
_entity_poly.type
_entity_poly.pdbx_seq_one_letter_code
_entity_poly.pdbx_strand_id
1 'polypeptide(L)'
;MFTLDIELDFTNLEKEVKDFNSHHIRIGVLDKSKTARMADHEKPLKSFQGKQASRVKTGTQGKTNLKMTKLAEYMDTRYGVFSKAESHFQNQDVIRVTNELIRLFNAGSVSPEMIRRIESAARALVRNPIMRKDYGSNARTTIKGGTGYNGYNVQGKGFDWPMVDTGSFFNSIKAQYV
;
A
#
# COMPACT_ATOMS: atom_id res chain seq x y z
N MET A 1 57.60 -3.02 8.30
CA MET A 1 56.16 -3.27 8.52
C MET A 1 55.58 -1.92 8.93
N PHE A 2 54.67 -1.37 8.14
CA PHE A 2 53.99 -0.12 8.47
C PHE A 2 52.63 -0.47 9.05
N THR A 3 52.36 -0.02 10.26
CA THR A 3 51.05 -0.14 10.91
C THR A 3 50.28 1.13 10.56
N LEU A 4 49.16 0.98 9.87
CA LEU A 4 48.27 2.08 9.52
C LEU A 4 47.11 2.06 10.52
N ASP A 5 47.15 2.93 11.52
CA ASP A 5 46.02 3.15 12.42
C ASP A 5 45.03 4.09 11.71
N ILE A 6 43.95 3.52 11.18
CA ILE A 6 42.82 4.29 10.62
C ILE A 6 41.92 4.65 11.80
N GLU A 7 42.06 5.87 12.30
CA GLU A 7 41.06 6.45 13.19
C GLU A 7 39.82 6.81 12.36
N LEU A 8 38.74 6.05 12.56
CA LEU A 8 37.44 6.37 11.98
C LEU A 8 36.81 7.50 12.81
N ASP A 9 36.72 8.70 12.24
CA ASP A 9 35.96 9.80 12.85
C ASP A 9 34.46 9.53 12.72
N PHE A 10 33.88 8.99 13.79
CA PHE A 10 32.46 8.66 13.87
C PHE A 10 31.55 9.90 13.96
N THR A 11 32.09 11.09 14.24
CA THR A 11 31.30 12.33 14.37
C THR A 11 30.67 12.72 13.04
N ASN A 12 31.39 12.53 11.94
CA ASN A 12 30.87 12.74 10.58
C ASN A 12 29.80 11.70 10.23
N LEU A 13 29.98 10.46 10.68
CA LEU A 13 29.02 9.38 10.47
C LEU A 13 27.70 9.67 11.19
N GLU A 14 27.74 10.16 12.43
CA GLU A 14 26.52 10.55 13.18
C GLU A 14 25.75 11.68 12.50
N LYS A 15 26.47 12.66 11.93
CA LYS A 15 25.87 13.77 11.18
C LYS A 15 25.22 13.28 9.88
N GLU A 16 25.90 12.45 9.10
CA GLU A 16 25.37 11.85 7.87
C GLU A 16 24.14 10.97 8.16
N VAL A 17 24.18 10.18 9.23
CA VAL A 17 23.03 9.36 9.66
C VAL A 17 21.85 10.25 10.07
N LYS A 18 22.10 11.37 10.76
CA LYS A 18 21.05 12.32 11.13
C LYS A 18 20.42 12.98 9.90
N ASP A 19 21.24 13.39 8.94
CA ASP A 19 20.78 14.00 7.69
C ASP A 19 19.98 12.99 6.85
N PHE A 20 20.44 11.74 6.77
CA PHE A 20 19.67 10.66 6.13
C PHE A 20 18.33 10.43 6.85
N ASN A 21 18.33 10.34 8.18
CA ASN A 21 17.11 10.12 8.98
C ASN A 21 16.12 11.28 8.94
N SER A 22 16.54 12.48 8.52
CA SER A 22 15.63 13.62 8.29
C SER A 22 14.71 13.44 7.08
N HIS A 23 15.03 12.48 6.19
CA HIS A 23 14.22 12.17 5.03
C HIS A 23 13.03 11.31 5.43
N HIS A 24 11.81 11.85 5.31
CA HIS A 24 10.61 11.13 5.71
C HIS A 24 9.71 10.83 4.52
N ILE A 25 9.04 9.68 4.55
CA ILE A 25 8.01 9.32 3.58
C ILE A 25 6.73 9.02 4.34
N ARG A 26 5.66 9.74 4.01
CA ARG A 26 4.33 9.47 4.54
C ARG A 26 3.56 8.65 3.51
N ILE A 27 3.06 7.48 3.91
CA ILE A 27 2.22 6.62 3.05
C ILE A 27 0.85 6.44 3.71
N GLY A 28 -0.22 6.54 2.93
CA GLY A 28 -1.57 6.34 3.46
C GLY A 28 -2.66 6.67 2.45
N VAL A 29 -3.87 6.95 2.95
CA VAL A 29 -5.00 7.43 2.16
C VAL A 29 -5.23 8.90 2.45
N LEU A 30 -5.04 9.74 1.44
CA LEU A 30 -5.04 11.21 1.60
C LEU A 30 -6.46 11.83 1.66
N ASP A 31 -7.50 11.06 1.32
CA ASP A 31 -8.85 11.59 1.11
C ASP A 31 -9.86 11.03 2.13
N LYS A 32 -10.26 11.89 3.07
CA LYS A 32 -11.27 11.60 4.11
C LYS A 32 -12.71 11.64 3.57
N SER A 33 -12.93 12.34 2.45
CA SER A 33 -14.27 12.58 1.92
C SER A 33 -14.74 11.45 1.01
N LYS A 34 -13.79 10.81 0.30
CA LYS A 34 -14.09 9.73 -0.64
C LYS A 34 -14.61 8.50 0.08
N THR A 35 -15.82 8.12 -0.30
CA THR A 35 -16.40 6.83 0.05
C THR A 35 -15.77 5.73 -0.77
N ALA A 36 -15.62 4.55 -0.18
CA ALA A 36 -15.43 3.34 -0.96
C ALA A 36 -16.60 3.22 -1.95
N ARG A 37 -16.30 2.70 -3.15
CA ARG A 37 -17.33 2.49 -4.15
C ARG A 37 -17.69 1.01 -4.17
N MET A 38 -18.98 0.74 -4.29
CA MET A 38 -19.50 -0.62 -4.36
C MET A 38 -19.09 -1.25 -5.69
N ALA A 39 -18.89 -2.55 -5.68
CA ALA A 39 -18.70 -3.31 -6.90
C ALA A 39 -20.02 -3.36 -7.70
N ASP A 40 -19.90 -3.31 -9.02
CA ASP A 40 -20.98 -3.61 -9.95
C ASP A 40 -20.97 -5.11 -10.21
N HIS A 41 -22.00 -5.80 -9.74
CA HIS A 41 -22.11 -7.25 -9.81
C HIS A 41 -22.83 -7.74 -11.08
N GLU A 42 -23.47 -6.83 -11.81
CA GLU A 42 -24.24 -7.16 -13.01
C GLU A 42 -23.39 -7.05 -14.28
N LYS A 43 -22.21 -6.44 -14.17
CA LYS A 43 -21.31 -6.20 -15.30
C LYS A 43 -20.14 -7.18 -15.33
N PRO A 44 -19.65 -7.52 -16.54
CA PRO A 44 -18.47 -8.35 -16.68
C PRO A 44 -17.25 -7.70 -16.01
N LEU A 45 -16.37 -8.56 -15.49
CA LEU A 45 -15.11 -8.14 -14.88
C LEU A 45 -14.27 -7.30 -15.86
N LYS A 46 -13.50 -6.36 -15.32
CA LYS A 46 -12.54 -5.55 -16.08
C LYS A 46 -11.13 -6.08 -15.90
N SER A 47 -10.27 -5.84 -16.89
CA SER A 47 -8.82 -6.03 -16.73
C SER A 47 -8.29 -5.01 -15.72
N PHE A 48 -7.42 -5.48 -14.81
CA PHE A 48 -6.76 -4.66 -13.81
C PHE A 48 -5.39 -5.27 -13.49
N GLN A 49 -4.31 -4.58 -13.89
CA GLN A 49 -2.92 -5.00 -13.62
C GLN A 49 -2.63 -6.45 -14.05
N GLY A 50 -3.11 -6.86 -15.23
CA GLY A 50 -2.94 -8.23 -15.75
C GLY A 50 -3.84 -9.29 -15.11
N LYS A 51 -4.72 -8.90 -14.18
CA LYS A 51 -5.74 -9.76 -13.53
C LYS A 51 -7.15 -9.27 -13.87
N GLN A 52 -8.16 -9.97 -13.34
CA GLN A 52 -9.55 -9.55 -13.42
C GLN A 52 -9.98 -8.88 -12.10
N ALA A 53 -10.77 -7.82 -12.20
CA ALA A 53 -11.36 -7.13 -11.06
C ALA A 53 -12.79 -6.71 -11.37
N SER A 54 -13.62 -6.58 -10.34
CA SER A 54 -15.00 -6.10 -10.51
C SER A 54 -15.05 -4.66 -10.99
N ARG A 55 -16.10 -4.33 -11.74
CA ARG A 55 -16.39 -2.93 -12.05
C ARG A 55 -16.94 -2.23 -10.82
N VAL A 56 -16.96 -0.91 -10.88
CA VAL A 56 -17.54 -0.08 -9.82
C VAL A 56 -18.97 0.26 -10.24
N LYS A 57 -19.93 0.14 -9.31
CA LYS A 57 -21.33 0.49 -9.56
C LYS A 57 -21.44 2.00 -9.78
N THR A 58 -22.04 2.39 -10.90
CA THR A 58 -22.21 3.80 -11.29
C THR A 58 -23.49 4.38 -10.68
N GLY A 59 -23.48 5.69 -10.36
CA GLY A 59 -24.65 6.41 -9.83
C GLY A 59 -24.76 6.44 -8.30
N THR A 60 -25.93 6.85 -7.80
CA THR A 60 -26.23 7.00 -6.36
C THR A 60 -26.32 5.66 -5.64
N GLN A 61 -26.76 4.60 -6.32
CA GLN A 61 -26.89 3.25 -5.76
C GLN A 61 -25.55 2.53 -5.51
N GLY A 62 -24.42 3.10 -5.95
CA GLY A 62 -23.10 2.47 -5.85
C GLY A 62 -22.19 3.01 -4.75
N LYS A 63 -22.67 3.93 -3.91
CA LYS A 63 -21.85 4.57 -2.87
C LYS A 63 -22.14 3.92 -1.52
N THR A 64 -21.10 3.44 -0.83
CA THR A 64 -21.21 3.03 0.59
C THR A 64 -20.89 4.22 1.49
N ASN A 65 -21.44 4.26 2.70
CA ASN A 65 -21.07 5.27 3.71
C ASN A 65 -19.66 5.05 4.27
N LEU A 66 -19.04 3.90 4.00
CA LEU A 66 -17.67 3.60 4.42
C LEU A 66 -16.68 4.54 3.73
N LYS A 67 -16.02 5.40 4.51
CA LYS A 67 -14.94 6.26 4.03
C LYS A 67 -13.67 5.47 3.76
N MET A 68 -12.91 5.89 2.75
CA MET A 68 -11.68 5.21 2.37
C MET A 68 -10.63 5.23 3.49
N THR A 69 -10.58 6.29 4.29
CA THR A 69 -9.73 6.38 5.48
C THR A 69 -10.14 5.39 6.56
N LYS A 70 -11.44 5.21 6.82
CA LYS A 70 -11.94 4.20 7.75
C LYS A 70 -11.66 2.77 7.29
N LEU A 71 -11.74 2.53 5.98
CA LEU A 71 -11.30 1.27 5.41
C LEU A 71 -9.78 1.07 5.59
N ALA A 72 -8.97 2.11 5.38
CA ALA A 72 -7.53 2.07 5.64
C ALA A 72 -7.21 1.79 7.12
N GLU A 73 -7.89 2.47 8.06
CA GLU A 73 -7.71 2.24 9.50
C GLU A 73 -8.03 0.79 9.88
N TYR A 74 -9.15 0.22 9.38
CA TYR A 74 -9.51 -1.18 9.62
C TYR A 74 -8.43 -2.13 9.10
N MET A 75 -7.93 -1.86 7.89
CA MET A 75 -6.90 -2.67 7.27
C MET A 75 -5.57 -2.60 8.00
N ASP A 76 -5.19 -1.42 8.44
CA ASP A 76 -3.97 -1.23 9.19
C ASP A 76 -4.04 -1.89 10.56
N THR A 77 -5.16 -1.73 11.26
CA THR A 77 -5.37 -2.35 12.57
C THR A 77 -5.31 -3.87 12.48
N ARG A 78 -5.90 -4.45 11.43
CA ARG A 78 -6.02 -5.91 11.29
C ARG A 78 -4.76 -6.56 10.72
N TYR A 79 -4.10 -5.91 9.77
CA TYR A 79 -3.04 -6.52 8.97
C TYR A 79 -1.73 -5.72 8.95
N GLY A 80 -1.69 -4.51 9.53
CA GLY A 80 -0.52 -3.64 9.50
C GLY A 80 -0.13 -3.17 8.09
N VAL A 81 -1.11 -3.00 7.20
CA VAL A 81 -0.88 -2.72 5.77
C VAL A 81 -0.01 -1.48 5.52
N PHE A 82 -0.09 -0.48 6.40
CA PHE A 82 0.77 0.71 6.37
C PHE A 82 1.81 0.67 7.49
N SER A 83 1.37 0.41 8.73
CA SER A 83 2.21 0.51 9.94
C SER A 83 3.25 -0.60 10.10
N LYS A 84 3.13 -1.69 9.33
CA LYS A 84 4.08 -2.82 9.34
C LYS A 84 4.56 -3.17 7.94
N ALA A 85 4.37 -2.27 6.97
CA ALA A 85 4.63 -2.57 5.56
C ALA A 85 6.09 -3.01 5.33
N GLU A 86 7.02 -2.37 6.02
CA GLU A 86 8.46 -2.61 5.96
C GLU A 86 8.90 -3.91 6.66
N SER A 87 8.21 -4.30 7.73
CA SER A 87 8.54 -5.50 8.51
C SER A 87 8.02 -6.80 7.88
N HIS A 88 7.28 -6.71 6.77
CA HIS A 88 6.72 -7.88 6.11
C HIS A 88 7.82 -8.64 5.34
N PHE A 89 8.11 -9.88 5.76
CA PHE A 89 9.25 -10.68 5.28
C PHE A 89 9.36 -10.81 3.74
N GLN A 90 8.23 -10.91 3.05
CA GLN A 90 8.22 -11.01 1.58
C GLN A 90 8.31 -9.66 0.85
N ASN A 91 8.41 -8.55 1.58
CA ASN A 91 8.34 -7.20 1.03
C ASN A 91 9.73 -6.67 0.66
N GLN A 92 10.24 -7.15 -0.47
CA GLN A 92 11.51 -6.71 -1.04
C GLN A 92 11.49 -5.25 -1.52
N ASP A 93 10.32 -4.61 -1.58
CA ASP A 93 10.19 -3.20 -1.95
C ASP A 93 10.83 -2.25 -0.91
N VAL A 94 11.10 -2.71 0.32
CA VAL A 94 11.88 -1.95 1.32
C VAL A 94 13.27 -1.62 0.80
N ILE A 95 13.95 -2.60 0.19
CA ILE A 95 15.28 -2.42 -0.39
C ILE A 95 15.21 -1.38 -1.51
N ARG A 96 14.15 -1.42 -2.33
CA ARG A 96 13.93 -0.45 -3.40
C ARG A 96 13.75 0.97 -2.86
N VAL A 97 12.90 1.15 -1.84
CA VAL A 97 12.70 2.46 -1.20
C VAL A 97 14.00 2.99 -0.62
N THR A 98 14.73 2.15 0.10
CA THR A 98 16.02 2.48 0.73
C THR A 98 17.05 2.90 -0.32
N ASN A 99 17.16 2.17 -1.43
CA ASN A 99 18.09 2.50 -2.51
C ASN A 99 17.75 3.83 -3.19
N GLU A 100 16.47 4.16 -3.38
CA GLU A 100 16.09 5.47 -3.93
C GLU A 100 16.39 6.63 -2.95
N LEU A 101 16.25 6.40 -1.64
CA LEU A 101 16.66 7.37 -0.61
C LEU A 101 18.18 7.57 -0.59
N ILE A 102 18.97 6.51 -0.68
CA ILE A 102 20.44 6.60 -0.76
C ILE A 102 20.86 7.37 -2.01
N ARG A 103 20.21 7.13 -3.16
CA ARG A 103 20.47 7.89 -4.38
C ARG A 103 20.18 9.38 -4.21
N LEU A 104 19.10 9.71 -3.50
CA LEU A 104 18.77 11.10 -3.17
C LEU A 104 19.84 11.75 -2.31
N PHE A 105 20.29 11.05 -1.27
CA PHE A 105 21.37 11.52 -0.40
C PHE A 105 22.66 11.76 -1.19
N ASN A 106 23.04 10.84 -2.09
CA ASN A 106 24.28 10.93 -2.85
C ASN A 106 24.26 11.94 -4.02
N ALA A 107 23.07 12.39 -4.46
CA ALA A 107 22.97 13.27 -5.63
C ALA A 107 23.34 14.74 -5.36
N GLY A 108 23.51 15.13 -4.09
CA GLY A 108 23.84 16.50 -3.68
C GLY A 108 22.75 17.54 -3.95
N SER A 109 21.68 17.19 -4.68
CA SER A 109 20.52 18.04 -4.95
C SER A 109 19.27 17.20 -5.19
N VAL A 110 18.12 17.69 -4.71
CA VAL A 110 16.83 17.02 -4.83
C VAL A 110 16.16 17.42 -6.14
N SER A 111 15.93 16.44 -7.03
CA SER A 111 15.15 16.67 -8.26
C SER A 111 13.71 16.15 -8.13
N PRO A 112 12.73 16.76 -8.84
CA PRO A 112 11.35 16.27 -8.86
C PRO A 112 11.21 14.83 -9.37
N GLU A 113 12.13 14.38 -10.23
CA GLU A 113 12.12 13.00 -10.71
C GLU A 113 12.49 12.02 -9.58
N MET A 114 13.47 12.36 -8.76
CA MET A 114 13.91 11.52 -7.64
C MET A 114 12.80 11.41 -6.58
N ILE A 115 12.13 12.53 -6.27
CA ILE A 115 10.94 12.54 -5.41
C ILE A 115 9.88 11.57 -5.96
N ARG A 116 9.56 11.64 -7.25
CA ARG A 116 8.57 10.72 -7.88
C ARG A 116 8.99 9.26 -7.80
N ARG A 117 10.28 8.95 -7.94
CA ARG A 117 10.81 7.58 -7.83
C ARG A 117 10.64 7.06 -6.40
N ILE A 118 10.96 7.87 -5.39
CA ILE A 118 10.76 7.55 -3.97
C ILE A 118 9.28 7.31 -3.68
N GLU A 119 8.38 8.22 -4.07
CA GLU A 119 6.93 8.06 -3.88
C GLU A 119 6.36 6.84 -4.60
N SER A 120 6.91 6.49 -5.77
CA SER A 120 6.51 5.29 -6.50
C SER A 120 6.95 4.02 -5.78
N ALA A 121 8.21 3.95 -5.33
CA ALA A 121 8.73 2.84 -4.56
C ALA A 121 7.97 2.66 -3.23
N ALA A 122 7.70 3.76 -2.53
CA ALA A 122 6.94 3.78 -1.29
C ALA A 122 5.49 3.29 -1.49
N ARG A 123 4.83 3.65 -2.60
CA ARG A 123 3.51 3.09 -2.91
C ARG A 123 3.59 1.59 -3.20
N ALA A 124 4.63 1.13 -3.91
CA ALA A 124 4.83 -0.28 -4.21
C ALA A 124 4.97 -1.12 -2.93
N LEU A 125 5.68 -0.60 -1.92
CA LEU A 125 5.84 -1.20 -0.60
C LEU A 125 4.49 -1.63 0.02
N VAL A 126 3.46 -0.79 -0.07
CA VAL A 126 2.13 -1.15 0.47
C VAL A 126 1.29 -1.93 -0.54
N ARG A 127 1.39 -1.57 -1.82
CA ARG A 127 0.52 -2.10 -2.88
C ARG A 127 0.84 -3.55 -3.25
N ASN A 128 2.11 -3.91 -3.31
CA ASN A 128 2.54 -5.22 -3.80
C ASN A 128 2.09 -6.38 -2.89
N PRO A 129 2.19 -6.30 -1.55
CA PRO A 129 1.63 -7.33 -0.68
C PRO A 129 0.12 -7.56 -0.88
N ILE A 130 -0.65 -6.48 -1.10
CA ILE A 130 -2.09 -6.57 -1.42
C ILE A 130 -2.28 -7.30 -2.76
N MET A 131 -1.48 -6.96 -3.78
CA MET A 131 -1.51 -7.59 -5.11
C MET A 131 -0.95 -9.02 -5.15
N ARG A 132 -0.19 -9.46 -4.17
CA ARG A 132 0.25 -10.85 -4.06
C ARG A 132 -0.69 -11.70 -3.21
N LYS A 133 -1.66 -11.05 -2.55
CA LYS A 133 -2.63 -11.66 -1.64
C LYS A 133 -1.97 -12.16 -0.33
N ASP A 134 -0.95 -11.44 0.13
CA ASP A 134 -0.20 -11.79 1.35
C ASP A 134 -1.10 -11.74 2.60
N TYR A 135 -2.16 -10.93 2.57
CA TYR A 135 -3.17 -10.82 3.65
C TYR A 135 -4.30 -11.86 3.59
N GLY A 136 -4.21 -12.83 2.67
CA GLY A 136 -5.16 -13.94 2.53
C GLY A 136 -6.38 -13.66 1.66
N SER A 137 -7.28 -14.65 1.61
CA SER A 137 -8.55 -14.62 0.87
C SER A 137 -9.66 -13.93 1.66
N ASN A 138 -10.67 -13.42 0.95
CA ASN A 138 -11.96 -13.13 1.57
C ASN A 138 -12.63 -14.42 2.13
N ALA A 139 -13.57 -14.25 3.06
CA ALA A 139 -14.32 -15.37 3.62
C ALA A 139 -15.06 -16.17 2.53
N ARG A 140 -15.18 -17.49 2.70
CA ARG A 140 -15.85 -18.38 1.73
C ARG A 140 -17.29 -17.95 1.43
N THR A 141 -18.02 -17.44 2.41
CA THR A 141 -19.37 -16.87 2.22
C THR A 141 -19.37 -15.62 1.34
N THR A 142 -18.30 -14.82 1.40
CA THR A 142 -18.10 -13.67 0.51
C THR A 142 -17.73 -14.10 -0.90
N ILE A 143 -16.96 -15.19 -1.05
CA ILE A 143 -16.54 -15.69 -2.37
C ILE A 143 -17.68 -16.46 -3.06
N LYS A 144 -18.20 -17.49 -2.40
CA LYS A 144 -19.10 -18.51 -2.96
C LYS A 144 -20.54 -18.42 -2.47
N GLY A 145 -20.80 -17.62 -1.44
CA GLY A 145 -22.11 -17.55 -0.79
C GLY A 145 -22.25 -18.60 0.31
N GLY A 146 -23.44 -18.67 0.91
CA GLY A 146 -23.77 -19.60 1.97
C GLY A 146 -24.50 -18.91 3.11
N THR A 147 -24.49 -19.50 4.30
CA THR A 147 -25.16 -18.92 5.47
C THR A 147 -24.24 -17.89 6.14
N GLY A 148 -24.71 -16.64 6.24
CA GLY A 148 -24.01 -15.54 6.89
C GLY A 148 -23.96 -15.71 8.42
N TYR A 149 -23.17 -14.87 9.09
CA TYR A 149 -23.03 -14.86 10.57
C TYR A 149 -24.35 -14.57 11.31
N ASN A 150 -25.35 -14.08 10.60
CA ASN A 150 -26.70 -13.77 11.08
C ASN A 150 -27.75 -14.82 10.66
N GLY A 151 -27.32 -15.99 10.16
CA GLY A 151 -28.23 -17.09 9.78
C GLY A 151 -28.90 -16.95 8.41
N TYR A 152 -28.74 -15.83 7.71
CA TYR A 152 -29.36 -15.61 6.40
C TYR A 152 -28.47 -16.11 5.25
N ASN A 153 -29.08 -16.61 4.19
CA ASN A 153 -28.37 -16.98 2.97
C ASN A 153 -27.84 -15.74 2.25
N VAL A 154 -26.53 -15.70 2.05
CA VAL A 154 -25.83 -14.67 1.28
C VAL A 154 -25.37 -15.24 -0.05
N GLN A 155 -25.61 -14.49 -1.13
CA GLN A 155 -25.04 -14.83 -2.42
C GLN A 155 -23.53 -14.56 -2.41
N GLY A 156 -22.78 -15.47 -3.02
CA GLY A 156 -21.34 -15.29 -3.22
C GLY A 156 -21.08 -14.10 -4.12
N LYS A 157 -20.12 -13.28 -3.74
CA LYS A 157 -19.72 -12.09 -4.50
C LYS A 157 -18.61 -12.40 -5.51
N GLY A 158 -18.03 -13.60 -5.48
CA GLY A 158 -16.92 -14.00 -6.36
C GLY A 158 -15.59 -13.31 -6.04
N PHE A 159 -15.54 -12.51 -4.97
CA PHE A 159 -14.38 -11.70 -4.61
C PHE A 159 -13.47 -12.49 -3.70
N ASP A 160 -12.46 -13.11 -4.26
CA ASP A 160 -11.46 -13.85 -3.50
C ASP A 160 -10.37 -12.93 -2.93
N TRP A 161 -10.09 -11.80 -3.58
CA TRP A 161 -8.98 -10.92 -3.23
C TRP A 161 -9.46 -9.73 -2.41
N PRO A 162 -9.11 -9.63 -1.11
CA PRO A 162 -9.54 -8.52 -0.26
C PRO A 162 -9.08 -7.18 -0.84
N MET A 163 -10.01 -6.26 -1.09
CA MET A 163 -9.78 -4.84 -1.45
C MET A 163 -8.99 -4.52 -2.73
N VAL A 164 -8.55 -5.54 -3.48
CA VAL A 164 -8.14 -5.39 -4.88
C VAL A 164 -9.38 -5.32 -5.77
N ASP A 165 -10.46 -5.99 -5.38
CA ASP A 165 -11.69 -5.98 -6.17
C ASP A 165 -12.32 -4.58 -6.19
N THR A 166 -12.62 -4.10 -7.41
CA THR A 166 -12.86 -2.71 -7.85
C THR A 166 -11.62 -1.83 -8.12
N GLY A 167 -10.49 -2.11 -7.46
CA GLY A 167 -9.26 -1.31 -7.49
C GLY A 167 -9.36 0.02 -6.74
N SER A 168 -10.49 0.29 -6.07
CA SER A 168 -10.77 1.62 -5.49
C SER A 168 -9.85 1.96 -4.32
N PHE A 169 -9.66 1.03 -3.38
CA PHE A 169 -8.75 1.20 -2.24
C PHE A 169 -7.30 1.29 -2.70
N PHE A 170 -6.88 0.34 -3.54
CA PHE A 170 -5.55 0.31 -4.13
C PHE A 170 -5.13 1.63 -4.79
N ASN A 171 -6.03 2.22 -5.59
CA ASN A 171 -5.79 3.49 -6.27
C ASN A 171 -5.79 4.70 -5.32
N SER A 172 -6.38 4.57 -4.15
CA SER A 172 -6.45 5.64 -3.13
C SER A 172 -5.19 5.78 -2.28
N ILE A 173 -4.32 4.77 -2.28
CA ILE A 173 -3.03 4.81 -1.58
C ILE A 173 -2.12 5.83 -2.25
N LYS A 174 -1.63 6.78 -1.44
CA LYS A 174 -0.70 7.85 -1.81
C LYS A 174 0.54 7.76 -0.94
N ALA A 175 1.68 8.17 -1.50
CA ALA A 175 2.91 8.41 -0.77
C ALA A 175 3.32 9.86 -1.02
N GLN A 176 3.91 10.49 -0.02
CA GLN A 176 4.43 11.85 -0.08
C GLN A 176 5.79 11.86 0.62
N TYR A 177 6.81 12.33 -0.08
CA TYR A 177 8.10 12.65 0.52
C TYR A 177 7.98 13.98 1.28
N VAL A 178 8.54 14.04 2.50
CA VAL A 178 8.43 15.17 3.45
C VAL A 178 9.79 15.52 4.01
#